data_AF-A0AA50E3N0-F1
#
_entry.id   AF-A0AA50E3N0-F1
#
_cell.length_a   1.000
_cell.length_b   1.000
_cell.length_c   1.000
_cell.angle_alpha   90.00
_cell.angle_beta   90.00
_cell.angle_gamma   90.00
#
_symmetry.space_group_name_H-M   'P 1'
#
loop_
_entity.id
_entity.type
_entity.pdbx_description
1 polymer ?
#
loop_
_entity_poly.entity_id
_entity_poly.type
_entity_poly.pdbx_seq_one_letter_code
_entity_poly.pdbx_strand_id
1 'polypeptide(L)'
;MPVFTIVDAQGAPLVAVGNDNEKVTGVFISQQEANGFLQELKKQKPDVGSQVSVQPVSLGEVVKIAQANANQTDPLGFAYVPIPAQVQAAQQMPNSEYQGESPYS
;
A
#
# COMPACT_ATOMS: atom_id res chain seq x y z
N MET A 1 4.56 -13.27 -2.69
CA MET A 1 3.63 -12.38 -3.41
C MET A 1 4.24 -10.98 -3.42
N PRO A 2 4.51 -10.39 -4.60
CA PRO A 2 4.96 -9.01 -4.67
C PRO A 2 3.79 -8.06 -4.41
N VAL A 3 4.10 -6.93 -3.79
CA VAL A 3 3.29 -5.70 -3.78
C VAL A 3 4.17 -4.56 -4.29
N PHE A 4 3.58 -3.42 -4.59
CA PHE A 4 4.28 -2.32 -5.23
C PHE A 4 4.24 -1.09 -4.33
N THR A 5 5.39 -0.43 -4.18
CA THR A 5 5.53 0.80 -3.40
C THR A 5 6.13 1.87 -4.29
N ILE A 6 5.98 3.13 -3.87
CA ILE A 6 6.62 4.27 -4.53
C ILE A 6 7.74 4.74 -3.64
N VAL A 7 8.95 4.74 -4.17
CA VAL A 7 10.18 5.02 -3.41
C VAL A 7 11.06 6.03 -4.12
N ASP A 8 11.86 6.76 -3.37
CA ASP A 8 12.94 7.59 -3.90
C ASP A 8 14.12 6.76 -4.41
N ALA A 9 15.19 7.42 -4.85
CA ALA A 9 16.39 6.77 -5.38
C ALA A 9 17.16 5.93 -4.34
N GLN A 10 16.92 6.15 -3.05
CA GLN A 10 17.52 5.45 -1.92
C GLN A 10 16.66 4.26 -1.49
N GLY A 11 15.47 4.09 -2.09
CA GLY A 11 14.51 3.06 -1.72
C GLY A 11 13.63 3.44 -0.54
N ALA A 12 13.66 4.69 -0.08
CA ALA A 12 12.78 5.15 1.00
C ALA A 12 11.36 5.38 0.46
N PRO A 13 10.31 4.95 1.20
CA PRO A 13 8.93 5.10 0.74
C PRO A 13 8.50 6.56 0.67
N LEU A 14 7.69 6.90 -0.34
CA LEU A 14 6.99 8.17 -0.40
C LEU A 14 5.93 8.21 0.72
N VAL A 15 6.14 9.11 1.69
CA VAL A 15 5.24 9.28 2.84
C VAL A 15 4.33 10.48 2.61
N ALA A 16 3.03 10.26 2.74
CA ALA A 16 2.05 11.32 2.90
C ALA A 16 1.87 11.63 4.40
N VAL A 17 1.69 12.91 4.72
CA VAL A 17 1.34 13.34 6.07
C VAL A 17 -0.12 13.78 6.07
N GLY A 18 -0.94 13.06 6.83
CA GLY A 18 -2.37 13.30 7.00
C GLY A 18 -2.68 14.34 8.07
N ASN A 19 -3.95 14.39 8.47
CA ASN A 19 -4.39 15.19 9.61
C ASN A 19 -3.73 14.63 10.89
N ASP A 20 -3.50 15.48 11.89
CA ASP A 20 -2.85 15.11 13.16
C ASP A 20 -1.42 14.54 13.04
N ASN A 21 -0.70 14.91 11.97
CA ASN A 21 0.67 14.45 11.65
C ASN A 21 0.81 12.94 11.38
N GLU A 22 -0.29 12.24 11.09
CA GLU A 22 -0.23 10.81 10.73
C GLU A 22 0.62 10.61 9.47
N LYS A 23 1.63 9.75 9.54
CA LYS A 23 2.49 9.41 8.40
C LYS A 23 2.01 8.12 7.77
N VAL A 24 1.73 8.14 6.47
CA VAL A 24 1.23 6.96 5.74
C VAL A 24 2.01 6.75 4.45
N THR A 25 2.37 5.51 4.16
CA THR A 25 2.88 5.08 2.85
C THR A 25 1.87 4.18 2.15
N GLY A 26 1.77 4.31 0.82
CA GLY A 26 0.92 3.46 -0.02
C GLY A 26 1.59 2.12 -0.37
N VAL A 27 0.83 1.04 -0.26
CA VAL A 27 1.21 -0.32 -0.68
C VAL A 27 0.17 -0.82 -1.68
N PHE A 28 0.52 -0.87 -2.95
CA PHE A 28 -0.39 -1.23 -4.04
C PHE A 28 -0.31 -2.74 -4.31
N ILE A 29 -1.46 -3.40 -4.38
CA ILE A 29 -1.51 -4.85 -4.68
C ILE A 29 -1.09 -5.13 -6.13
N SER A 30 -1.29 -4.18 -7.05
CA SER A 30 -0.87 -4.32 -8.44
C SER A 30 0.04 -3.18 -8.91
N GLN A 31 0.87 -3.50 -9.90
CA GLN A 31 1.75 -2.54 -10.54
C GLN A 31 0.96 -1.48 -11.32
N GLN A 32 -0.21 -1.84 -11.86
CA GLN A 32 -1.05 -0.92 -12.63
C GLN A 32 -1.56 0.21 -11.74
N GLU A 33 -2.07 -0.11 -10.55
CA GLU A 33 -2.55 0.90 -9.60
C GLU A 33 -1.41 1.80 -9.12
N ALA A 34 -0.23 1.23 -8.83
CA ALA A 34 0.96 2.00 -8.46
C ALA A 34 1.41 2.97 -9.57
N ASN A 35 1.44 2.49 -10.82
CA ASN A 35 1.78 3.30 -11.98
C ASN A 35 0.74 4.40 -12.23
N GLY A 36 -0.54 4.09 -12.07
CA GLY A 36 -1.62 5.07 -12.17
C GLY A 36 -1.48 6.19 -11.15
N PHE A 37 -1.19 5.83 -9.90
CA PHE A 37 -0.88 6.83 -8.87
C PHE A 37 0.36 7.65 -9.22
N LEU A 38 1.47 7.02 -9.66
CA LEU A 38 2.70 7.75 -10.01
C LEU A 38 2.47 8.72 -11.18
N GLN A 39 1.68 8.32 -12.18
CA GLN A 39 1.31 9.20 -13.29
C GLN A 39 0.53 10.42 -12.79
N GLU A 40 -0.42 10.21 -11.89
CA GLU A 40 -1.21 11.30 -11.33
C GLU A 40 -0.36 12.21 -10.44
N LEU A 41 0.52 11.63 -9.62
CA LEU A 41 1.48 12.37 -8.81
C LEU A 41 2.38 13.25 -9.69
N LYS A 42 2.87 12.75 -10.82
CA LYS A 42 3.68 13.53 -11.77
C LYS A 42 2.92 14.71 -12.37
N LYS A 43 1.60 14.61 -12.53
CA LYS A 43 0.76 15.74 -13.01
C LYS A 43 0.52 16.77 -11.90
N GLN A 44 0.21 16.32 -10.68
CA GLN A 44 -0.18 17.20 -9.58
C GLN A 44 1.02 17.82 -8.84
N LYS A 45 2.11 17.07 -8.71
CA LYS A 45 3.33 17.41 -7.96
C LYS A 45 4.57 16.96 -8.75
N PRO A 46 4.88 17.59 -9.90
CA PRO A 46 5.97 17.17 -10.79
C PRO A 46 7.34 17.11 -10.11
N ASP A 47 7.61 18.03 -9.17
CA ASP A 47 8.87 18.07 -8.42
C ASP A 47 9.08 16.82 -7.56
N VAL A 48 8.00 16.26 -7.02
CA VAL A 48 8.03 15.01 -6.24
C VAL A 48 7.96 13.80 -7.16
N GLY A 49 7.02 13.79 -8.12
CA GLY A 49 6.78 12.66 -9.00
C GLY A 49 7.94 12.32 -9.93
N SER A 50 8.85 13.27 -10.19
CA SER A 50 10.08 13.03 -10.96
C SER A 50 11.20 12.36 -10.17
N GLN A 51 11.12 12.37 -8.82
CA GLN A 51 12.17 11.85 -7.93
C GLN A 51 11.88 10.44 -7.41
N VAL A 52 10.71 9.90 -7.73
CA VAL A 52 10.24 8.61 -7.21
C VAL A 52 9.90 7.62 -8.33
N SER A 53 9.95 6.34 -7.98
CA SER A 53 9.68 5.24 -8.90
C SER A 53 8.86 4.14 -8.23
N VAL A 54 8.15 3.34 -9.04
CA VAL A 54 7.46 2.14 -8.55
C VAL A 54 8.47 1.01 -8.40
N GLN A 55 8.55 0.41 -7.21
CA GLN A 55 9.39 -0.75 -6.93
C GLN A 55 8.56 -1.91 -6.38
N PRO A 56 8.80 -3.15 -6.86
CA PRO A 56 8.23 -4.34 -6.26
C PRO A 56 8.94 -4.64 -4.92
N VAL A 57 8.15 -4.98 -3.90
CA VAL A 57 8.61 -5.45 -2.60
C VAL A 57 7.83 -6.70 -2.19
N SER A 58 8.39 -7.51 -1.32
CA SER A 58 7.68 -8.68 -0.79
C SER A 58 6.61 -8.24 0.21
N LEU A 59 5.38 -8.76 0.12
CA LEU A 59 4.36 -8.50 1.16
C LEU A 59 4.86 -8.90 2.55
N GLY A 60 5.58 -10.02 2.66
CA GLY A 60 6.11 -10.48 3.94
C GLY A 60 7.12 -9.51 4.55
N GLU A 61 7.84 -8.76 3.72
CA GLU A 61 8.76 -7.71 4.18
C GLU A 61 7.99 -6.49 4.67
N VAL A 62 6.96 -6.04 3.93
CA VAL A 62 6.07 -4.96 4.36
C VAL A 62 5.44 -5.26 5.72
N VAL A 63 4.93 -6.49 5.91
CA VAL A 63 4.33 -6.93 7.19
C VAL A 63 5.36 -6.90 8.32
N LYS A 64 6.59 -7.37 8.09
CA LYS A 64 7.67 -7.31 9.10
C LYS A 64 7.99 -5.87 9.49
N ILE A 65 8.10 -4.97 8.52
CA ILE A 65 8.36 -3.55 8.77
C ILE A 65 7.20 -2.93 9.56
N ALA A 66 5.95 -3.19 9.16
CA ALA A 66 4.77 -2.68 9.87
C ALA A 66 4.73 -3.14 11.33
N GLN A 67 5.02 -4.42 11.60
CA GLN A 67 5.09 -4.96 12.96
C GLN A 67 6.21 -4.29 13.79
N ALA A 68 7.38 -4.06 13.18
CA ALA A 68 8.49 -3.38 13.85
C ALA A 68 8.19 -1.90 14.15
N ASN A 69 7.43 -1.22 13.27
CA ASN A 69 7.03 0.18 13.44
C ASN A 69 5.91 0.36 14.48
N ALA A 70 5.06 -0.65 14.69
CA ALA A 70 3.83 -0.53 15.48
C ALA A 70 4.03 -0.07 16.94
N ASN A 71 5.22 -0.30 17.52
CA ASN A 71 5.53 0.08 18.90
C ASN A 71 6.25 1.43 19.04
N GLN A 72 6.40 2.19 17.93
CA GLN A 72 7.07 3.49 17.95
C GLN A 72 6.10 4.60 18.36
N THR A 73 6.66 5.71 18.89
CA THR A 73 5.88 6.88 19.34
C THR A 73 5.15 7.60 18.20
N ASP A 74 5.65 7.48 16.97
CA ASP A 74 5.09 8.04 15.74
C ASP A 74 5.23 7.01 14.61
N PRO A 75 4.36 5.99 14.58
CA PRO A 75 4.51 4.85 13.68
C PRO A 75 4.15 5.24 12.24
N LEU A 76 4.92 4.71 11.28
CA LEU A 76 4.53 4.79 9.87
C LEU A 76 3.33 3.86 9.60
N GLY A 77 2.22 4.43 9.14
CA GLY A 77 1.06 3.71 8.65
C GLY A 77 1.26 3.14 7.25
N PHE A 78 0.61 2.00 6.98
CA PHE A 78 0.67 1.30 5.69
C PHE A 78 -0.73 1.19 5.09
N ALA A 79 -1.01 1.98 4.05
CA ALA A 79 -2.30 1.96 3.35
C ALA A 79 -2.26 0.98 2.17
N TYR A 80 -2.99 -0.13 2.29
CA TYR A 80 -3.08 -1.13 1.23
C TYR A 80 -4.13 -0.73 0.18
N VAL A 81 -3.70 -0.61 -1.07
CA VAL A 81 -4.56 -0.25 -2.20
C VAL A 81 -4.89 -1.52 -2.99
N PRO A 82 -6.13 -2.04 -2.89
CA PRO A 82 -6.53 -3.28 -3.53
C PRO A 82 -6.75 -3.12 -5.04
N ILE A 83 -6.88 -4.24 -5.74
CA ILE A 83 -7.29 -4.26 -7.15
C ILE A 83 -8.78 -3.95 -7.23
N PRO A 84 -9.21 -2.87 -7.92
CA PRO A 84 -10.62 -2.46 -7.93
C PRO A 84 -11.59 -3.54 -8.42
N ALA A 85 -11.20 -4.32 -9.43
CA ALA A 85 -12.01 -5.42 -9.95
C ALA A 85 -12.25 -6.53 -8.90
N GLN A 86 -11.27 -6.80 -8.03
CA GLN A 86 -11.43 -7.79 -6.95
C GLN A 86 -12.39 -7.29 -5.88
N VAL A 87 -12.33 -5.99 -5.53
CA VAL A 87 -13.28 -5.38 -4.61
C VAL A 87 -14.70 -5.45 -5.17
N GLN A 88 -14.88 -5.12 -6.46
CA GLN A 88 -16.19 -5.19 -7.12
C GLN A 88 -16.74 -6.62 -7.14
N ALA A 89 -15.91 -7.61 -7.45
CA ALA A 89 -16.33 -9.01 -7.43
C ALA A 89 -16.76 -9.46 -6.03
N ALA A 90 -15.99 -9.11 -4.99
CA ALA A 90 -16.32 -9.46 -3.61
C ALA A 90 -17.64 -8.84 -3.12
N GLN A 91 -17.99 -7.64 -3.59
CA GLN A 91 -19.26 -6.98 -3.27
C GLN A 91 -20.49 -7.69 -3.84
N GLN A 92 -20.32 -8.50 -4.89
CA GLN A 92 -21.40 -9.26 -5.52
C GLN A 92 -21.58 -10.66 -4.88
N MET A 93 -20.70 -11.06 -3.95
CA MET A 93 -20.79 -12.36 -3.30
C MET A 93 -21.87 -12.36 -2.22
N PRO A 94 -22.75 -13.37 -2.16
CA PRO A 94 -23.75 -13.49 -1.10
C PRO A 94 -23.06 -13.76 0.25
N ASN A 95 -23.58 -13.13 1.31
CA ASN A 95 -22.97 -13.13 2.65
C ASN A 95 -22.88 -14.53 3.33
N SER A 96 -23.48 -15.56 2.73
CA SER A 96 -23.51 -16.95 3.22
C SER A 96 -22.30 -17.81 2.81
N GLU A 97 -21.45 -17.34 1.90
CA GLU A 97 -20.23 -18.05 1.47
C GLU A 97 -18.98 -17.71 2.29
N TYR A 98 -19.07 -16.78 3.25
CA TYR A 98 -18.02 -16.58 4.25
C TYR A 98 -18.06 -17.69 5.32
N GLN A 99 -17.77 -18.93 4.93
CA GLN A 99 -17.30 -19.94 5.88
C GLN A 99 -15.84 -19.61 6.17
N GLY A 100 -15.62 -18.83 7.23
CA GLY A 100 -14.30 -18.60 7.78
C GLY A 100 -13.65 -19.94 8.08
N GLU A 101 -12.68 -20.32 7.26
CA GLU A 101 -11.76 -21.40 7.56
C GLU A 101 -11.10 -21.05 8.90
N SER A 102 -11.49 -21.72 9.98
CA SER A 102 -10.71 -21.76 11.22
C SER A 102 -9.81 -22.99 11.17
N PRO A 103 -8.52 -22.88 10.80
CA PRO A 103 -7.60 -23.98 10.94
C PRO A 103 -6.80 -23.85 12.23
N TYR A 104 -7.46 -23.78 13.39
CA TYR A 104 -6.80 -24.05 14.68
C TYR A 104 -7.82 -24.68 15.65
N SER A 105 -7.83 -26.01 15.68
CA SER A 105 -8.31 -26.82 16.81
C SER A 105 -7.12 -27.48 17.49
#